data_AF-A0A6L9EAZ3-F1
#
_entry.id   AF-A0A6L9EAZ3-F1
#
_cell.length_a   1.000
_cell.length_b   1.000
_cell.length_c   1.000
_cell.angle_alpha   90.00
_cell.angle_beta   90.00
_cell.angle_gamma   90.00
#
_symmetry.space_group_name_H-M   'P 1'
#
loop_
_entity.id
_entity.type
_entity.pdbx_description
1 polymer ?
#
loop_
_entity_poly.entity_id
_entity_poly.type
_entity_poly.pdbx_seq_one_letter_code
_entity_poly.pdbx_strand_id
1 'polypeptide(L)' 'MKIKATLRNFDSSEYKNIIVRNLNRILDIRILDLNPDKGTITVLYQTEDALRKLKRELQCIGFPIRMQKISSNNLATA' A
#
# COMPACT_ATOMS: atom_id res chain seq x y z
N MET A 1 -3.78 6.85 9.01
CA MET A 1 -2.79 5.87 9.49
C MET A 1 -1.77 5.56 8.39
N LYS A 2 -0.59 5.02 8.75
CA LYS A 2 0.46 4.64 7.80
C LYS A 2 0.67 3.13 7.82
N ILE A 3 0.85 2.51 6.66
CA ILE A 3 1.23 1.10 6.54
C ILE A 3 2.48 0.98 5.68
N LYS A 4 3.42 0.16 6.12
CA LYS A 4 4.51 -0.35 5.29
C LYS A 4 4.29 -1.84 5.06
N ALA A 5 4.25 -2.26 3.81
CA ALA A 5 3.97 -3.64 3.43
C ALA A 5 5.01 -4.18 2.45
N THR A 6 5.26 -5.49 2.53
CA THR A 6 6.01 -6.24 1.53
C THR A 6 5.00 -6.93 0.61
N LEU A 7 5.19 -6.79 -0.69
CA LEU A 7 4.33 -7.37 -1.73
C LEU A 7 4.99 -8.63 -2.29
N ARG A 8 4.18 -9.64 -2.64
CA ARG A 8 4.67 -10.74 -3.50
C ARG A 8 4.75 -10.26 -4.95
N ASN A 9 5.64 -10.87 -5.73
CA ASN A 9 5.81 -10.65 -7.18
C ASN A 9 6.15 -9.21 -7.58
N PHE A 10 6.55 -8.36 -6.63
CA PHE A 10 6.93 -6.98 -6.91
C PHE A 10 8.46 -6.85 -6.92
N ASP A 11 9.06 -7.37 -7.99
CA ASP A 11 10.52 -7.48 -8.19
C ASP A 11 11.04 -6.63 -9.38
N SER A 12 10.14 -6.03 -10.16
CA SER A 12 10.48 -5.18 -11.30
C SER A 12 9.87 -3.78 -11.18
N SER A 13 10.62 -2.79 -11.66
CA SER A 13 10.17 -1.40 -11.73
C SER A 13 9.01 -1.20 -12.72
N GLU A 14 8.85 -2.09 -13.69
CA GLU A 14 7.77 -2.06 -14.69
C GLU A 14 6.38 -2.16 -14.03
N TYR A 15 6.29 -2.88 -12.91
CA TYR A 15 5.03 -3.06 -12.17
C TYR A 15 4.61 -1.83 -11.37
N LYS A 16 5.49 -0.83 -11.19
CA LYS A 16 5.16 0.40 -10.44
C LYS A 16 3.92 1.09 -11.01
N ASN A 17 3.86 1.21 -12.33
CA ASN A 17 2.77 1.91 -13.01
C ASN A 17 1.42 1.20 -12.80
N ILE A 18 1.42 -0.14 -12.79
CA ILE A 18 0.21 -0.94 -12.55
C ILE A 18 -0.30 -0.71 -11.13
N ILE A 19 0.60 -0.78 -10.13
CA ILE A 19 0.24 -0.57 -8.73
C ILE A 19 -0.28 0.85 -8.50
N VAL A 20 0.48 1.87 -8.95
CA VAL A 20 0.11 3.28 -8.76
C VAL A 20 -1.22 3.60 -9.41
N ARG A 21 -1.45 3.18 -10.67
CA ARG A 21 -2.69 3.45 -11.40
C ARG A 21 -3.91 2.86 -10.70
N ASN A 22 -3.81 1.65 -10.14
CA ASN A 22 -4.95 0.99 -9.51
C ASN A 22 -5.21 1.53 -8.11
N LEU A 23 -4.16 1.74 -7.31
CA LEU A 23 -4.33 2.23 -5.94
C LEU A 23 -4.74 3.70 -5.86
N ASN A 24 -4.34 4.54 -6.82
CA ASN A 24 -4.77 5.94 -6.87
C ASN A 24 -6.27 6.11 -7.13
N ARG A 25 -6.99 5.06 -7.54
CA ARG A 25 -8.46 5.09 -7.68
C ARG A 25 -9.18 4.91 -6.35
N ILE A 26 -8.46 4.54 -5.29
CA ILE A 26 -8.99 4.42 -3.95
C ILE A 26 -8.80 5.77 -3.26
N LEU A 27 -9.88 6.55 -3.17
CA LEU A 27 -9.85 7.97 -2.76
C LEU A 27 -9.16 8.22 -1.40
N ASP A 28 -9.30 7.29 -0.47
CA ASP A 28 -8.77 7.40 0.89
C ASP A 28 -7.35 6.84 1.06
N ILE A 29 -6.62 6.68 -0.04
CA ILE A 29 -5.27 6.10 -0.08
C ILE A 29 -4.29 7.06 -0.75
N ARG A 30 -3.09 7.16 -0.17
CA ARG A 30 -1.95 7.85 -0.77
C ARG A 30 -0.69 7.01 -0.68
N ILE A 31 -0.08 6.71 -1.83
CA ILE A 31 1.23 6.05 -1.89
C ILE A 31 2.31 7.06 -1.49
N LEU A 32 3.16 6.69 -0.53
CA LEU A 32 4.32 7.49 -0.11
C LEU A 32 5.63 7.00 -0.75
N ASP A 33 5.78 5.67 -0.87
CA ASP A 33 6.98 5.03 -1.40
C ASP A 33 6.62 3.69 -2.04
N LEU A 34 7.30 3.34 -3.12
CA LEU A 34 7.13 2.09 -3.83
C LEU A 34 8.49 1.63 -4.38
N ASN A 35 9.04 0.58 -3.77
CA ASN A 35 10.42 0.12 -3.97
C ASN A 35 10.45 -1.36 -4.42
N PRO A 36 10.70 -1.65 -5.71
CA PRO A 36 10.73 -3.01 -6.26
C PRO A 36 11.97 -3.79 -5.80
N ASP A 37 13.12 -3.14 -5.63
CA ASP A 37 14.35 -3.79 -5.15
C ASP A 37 14.16 -4.44 -3.77
N LYS A 38 13.29 -3.85 -2.95
CA LYS A 38 12.92 -4.36 -1.62
C LYS A 38 11.56 -5.07 -1.62
N GLY A 39 10.82 -5.04 -2.72
CA GLY A 39 9.44 -5.50 -2.80
C GLY A 39 8.51 -4.82 -1.80
N THR A 40 8.72 -3.53 -1.49
CA THR A 40 7.94 -2.82 -0.46
C THR A 40 7.11 -1.67 -1.00
N ILE A 41 5.96 -1.45 -0.36
CA ILE A 41 5.12 -0.27 -0.54
C ILE A 41 4.88 0.41 0.82
N THR A 42 4.86 1.74 0.83
CA THR A 42 4.45 2.53 1.98
C THR A 42 3.26 3.39 1.59
N VAL A 43 2.19 3.33 2.38
CA VAL A 43 0.89 3.93 2.06
C VAL A 43 0.31 4.64 3.27
N LEU A 44 -0.32 5.79 3.05
CA LEU A 44 -1.26 6.40 4.00
C LEU A 44 -2.68 5.98 3.64
N TYR A 45 -3.47 5.67 4.66
CA TYR A 45 -4.89 5.35 4.51
C TYR A 45 -5.70 6.05 5.60
N GLN A 46 -6.93 6.47 5.28
CA GLN A 46 -7.79 7.20 6.23
C GLN A 46 -8.66 6.27 7.09
N THR A 47 -9.17 5.17 6.53
CA THR A 47 -10.14 4.28 7.19
C THR A 47 -9.74 2.81 7.07
N GLU A 48 -10.24 1.95 7.97
CA GLU A 48 -10.04 0.50 7.86
C GLU A 48 -10.65 -0.07 6.56
N ASP A 49 -11.74 0.52 6.07
CA ASP A 49 -12.31 0.14 4.78
C ASP A 49 -11.35 0.42 3.61
N ALA A 50 -10.66 1.55 3.63
CA ALA A 50 -9.60 1.86 2.66
C ALA A 50 -8.48 0.82 2.72
N LEU A 51 -8.06 0.40 3.92
CA LEU A 51 -7.06 -0.66 4.07
C LEU A 51 -7.54 -2.01 3.52
N ARG A 52 -8.82 -2.37 3.71
CA ARG A 52 -9.39 -3.59 3.08
C ARG A 52 -9.41 -3.50 1.56
N LYS A 53 -9.82 -2.36 1.01
CA LYS A 53 -9.81 -2.10 -0.44
C LYS A 53 -8.38 -2.19 -1.02
N LEU A 54 -7.39 -1.60 -0.34
CA LEU A 54 -5.98 -1.70 -0.70
C LEU A 54 -5.52 -3.16 -0.85
N LYS A 55 -5.79 -3.97 0.18
CA LYS A 55 -5.40 -5.39 0.22
C LYS A 55 -6.04 -6.17 -0.92
N ARG A 56 -7.34 -5.96 -1.13
CA ARG A 56 -8.11 -6.61 -2.19
C ARG A 56 -7.58 -6.22 -3.57
N GLU A 57 -7.38 -4.93 -3.82
CA GLU A 57 -6.90 -4.45 -5.12
C GLU A 57 -5.52 -5.02 -5.43
N LEU A 58 -4.57 -4.93 -4.48
CA LEU A 58 -3.24 -5.52 -4.60
C LEU A 58 -3.28 -7.01 -4.92
N GLN A 59 -4.19 -7.77 -4.29
CA GLN A 59 -4.38 -9.17 -4.59
C GLN A 59 -4.92 -9.39 -6.01
N CYS A 60 -5.90 -8.60 -6.45
CA CYS A 60 -6.49 -8.68 -7.78
C CYS A 60 -5.48 -8.39 -8.89
N ILE A 61 -4.55 -7.45 -8.68
CA ILE A 61 -3.51 -7.09 -9.66
C ILE A 61 -2.24 -7.95 -9.55
N GLY A 62 -2.24 -9.01 -8.73
CA GLY A 62 -1.16 -9.99 -8.66
C GLY A 62 -0.01 -9.68 -7.68
N PHE A 63 -0.15 -8.64 -6.85
CA PHE A 63 0.85 -8.21 -5.87
C PHE A 63 0.33 -8.30 -4.41
N PRO A 64 -0.15 -9.47 -3.93
CA PRO A 64 -0.74 -9.58 -2.61
C PRO A 64 0.25 -9.22 -1.51
N ILE A 65 -0.25 -8.63 -0.42
CA ILE A 65 0.56 -8.31 0.76
C ILE A 65 1.03 -9.60 1.42
N ARG A 66 2.35 -9.74 1.58
CA ARG A 66 3.00 -10.85 2.31
C ARG A 66 3.11 -10.54 3.80
N MET A 67 3.59 -9.33 4.13
CA MET A 67 3.82 -8.87 5.49
C MET A 67 3.48 -7.37 5.57
N GLN A 68 3.02 -6.93 6.72
CA GLN A 68 2.69 -5.52 6.95
C GLN A 68 3.05 -5.06 8.36
N LYS A 69 3.42 -3.79 8.47
CA LYS A 69 3.57 -3.06 9.73
C LYS A 69 2.71 -1.81 9.65
N ILE A 70 1.70 -1.74 10.50
CA ILE A 70 0.86 -0.55 10.66
C ILE A 70 1.54 0.36 11.68
N SER A 71 1.59 1.65 11.37
CA SER A 71 2.00 2.71 12.27
C SER A 71 0.80 3.64 12.43
N SER A 72 0.21 3.62 13.62
CA SER A 72 -0.76 4.62 14.04
C SER A 72 0.01 5.90 14.35
N ASN A 73 -0.25 6.98 13.62
CA ASN A 73 0.13 8.29 14.12
C ASN A 73 -0.87 8.61 15.23
N ASN A 74 -0.46 8.43 16.48
CA ASN A 74 -1.13 9.11 17.58
C ASN A 74 -0.83 10.60 17.39
N LEU A 75 -1.74 11.34 16.74
CA LEU A 75 -1.86 12.74 17.10
C LEU A 75 -2.42 12.70 18.53
N ALA A 76 -1.52 12.74 19.51
CA ALA A 76 -1.90 13.17 20.84
C ALA A 76 -2.51 14.56 20.66
N THR A 77 -3.83 14.64 20.78
CA THR A 77 -4.52 15.87 21.19
C THR A 77 -3.85 16.33 22.47
N ALA A 78 -2.96 17.31 22.33
CA ALA A 78 -2.55 18.21 23.41
C ALA A 78 -3.68 19.23 23.64
#